data_AF-A0A534JD74-F1
#
_entry.id   AF-A0A534JD74-F1
#
_cell.length_a   1.000
_cell.length_b   1.000
_cell.length_c   1.000
_cell.angle_alpha   90.00
_cell.angle_beta   90.00
_cell.angle_gamma   90.00
#
_symmetry.space_group_name_H-M   'P 1'
#
loop_
_entity.id
_entity.type
_entity.pdbx_description
1 polymer ?
#
loop_
_entity_poly.entity_id
_entity_poly.type
_entity_poly.pdbx_seq_one_letter_code
_entity_poly.pdbx_strand_id
1 'polypeptide(L)'
;MNIDLLIKMANEIGDFFAGTAQPEEAARAVANHLKRYWEPRMRAQMLAYYEQRQGAGLSDLARSAVALLAAGASGPAAGAPLPAGPGSGAPPQGTKA
;
A
#
# COMPACT_ATOMS: atom_id res chain seq x y z
N MET A 1 5.37 -9.82 -10.12
CA MET A 1 4.13 -9.05 -9.97
C MET A 1 4.28 -7.79 -10.80
N ASN A 2 3.24 -7.28 -11.45
CA ASN A 2 3.33 -6.00 -12.16
C ASN A 2 3.37 -4.85 -11.15
N ILE A 3 4.28 -3.89 -11.36
CA ILE A 3 4.42 -2.73 -10.47
C ILE A 3 3.17 -1.85 -10.49
N ASP A 4 2.51 -1.72 -11.64
CA ASP A 4 1.25 -0.97 -11.79
C ASP A 4 0.13 -1.52 -10.90
N LEU A 5 0.09 -2.85 -10.73
CA LEU A 5 -0.88 -3.49 -9.84
C LEU A 5 -0.54 -3.19 -8.37
N LEU A 6 0.74 -3.22 -8.00
CA LEU A 6 1.19 -2.88 -6.66
C LEU A 6 0.89 -1.41 -6.32
N ILE A 7 1.07 -0.49 -7.29
CA ILE A 7 0.72 0.93 -7.14
C ILE A 7 -0.78 1.09 -6.91
N LYS A 8 -1.61 0.41 -7.72
CA LYS A 8 -3.07 0.44 -7.55
C LYS A 8 -3.47 -0.06 -6.17
N MET A 9 -2.95 -1.22 -5.75
CA MET A 9 -3.25 -1.78 -4.42
C MET A 9 -2.79 -0.86 -3.28
N ALA A 10 -1.61 -0.26 -3.38
CA ALA A 10 -1.12 0.68 -2.37
C ALA A 10 -2.00 1.92 -2.24
N ASN A 11 -2.53 2.42 -3.38
CA ASN A 11 -3.46 3.53 -3.40
C ASN A 11 -4.82 3.17 -2.81
N GLU A 12 -5.36 1.99 -3.13
CA GLU A 12 -6.64 1.50 -2.56
C GLU A 12 -6.54 1.31 -1.05
N ILE A 13 -5.42 0.78 -0.56
CA ILE A 13 -5.14 0.69 0.89
C ILE A 13 -5.05 2.11 1.47
N GLY A 14 -4.34 3.03 0.81
CA GLY A 14 -4.23 4.41 1.27
C GLY A 14 -5.58 5.11 1.40
N ASP A 15 -6.44 5.00 0.39
CA ASP A 15 -7.78 5.58 0.39
C ASP A 15 -8.63 5.05 1.57
N PHE A 16 -8.55 3.75 1.83
CA PHE A 16 -9.23 3.13 2.98
C PHE A 16 -8.80 3.73 4.32
N PHE A 17 -7.51 4.01 4.51
CA PHE A 17 -7.01 4.62 5.74
C PHE A 17 -7.21 6.15 5.80
N ALA A 18 -7.30 6.82 4.65
CA ALA A 18 -7.50 8.26 4.59
C ALA A 18 -8.83 8.71 5.21
N GLY A 19 -9.86 7.86 5.17
CA GLY A 19 -11.17 8.15 5.79
C GLY A 19 -11.27 7.79 7.28
N THR A 20 -10.28 7.09 7.85
CA THR A 20 -10.38 6.52 9.21
C THR A 20 -9.43 7.14 10.22
N ALA A 21 -8.35 7.81 9.78
CA ALA A 21 -7.35 8.40 10.67
C ALA A 21 -6.75 9.70 10.10
N GLN A 22 -6.04 10.44 10.97
CA GLN A 22 -5.24 11.59 10.56
C GLN A 22 -4.19 11.19 9.51
N PRO A 23 -3.83 12.07 8.56
CA PRO A 23 -2.97 11.73 7.42
C PRO A 23 -1.63 11.10 7.82
N GLU A 24 -1.03 11.56 8.91
CA GLU A 24 0.25 11.03 9.41
C GLU A 24 0.11 9.61 10.01
N GLU A 25 -0.98 9.37 10.73
CA GLU A 25 -1.26 8.08 11.35
C GLU A 25 -1.73 7.04 10.31
N ALA A 26 -2.52 7.49 9.34
CA ALA A 26 -2.92 6.70 8.18
C ALA A 26 -1.72 6.25 7.35
N ALA A 27 -0.73 7.12 7.09
CA ALA A 27 0.50 6.74 6.40
C ALA A 27 1.30 5.65 7.17
N ARG A 28 1.39 5.77 8.50
CA ARG A 28 2.01 4.75 9.35
C ARG A 28 1.24 3.42 9.34
N ALA A 29 -0.08 3.48 9.40
CA ALA A 29 -0.94 2.30 9.36
C ALA A 29 -0.79 1.54 8.03
N VAL A 30 -0.78 2.27 6.91
CA VAL A 30 -0.55 1.72 5.56
C VAL A 30 0.84 1.08 5.47
N ALA A 31 1.89 1.77 5.92
CA ALA A 31 3.25 1.25 5.91
C ALA A 31 3.36 -0.08 6.67
N ASN A 32 2.73 -0.17 7.84
CA ASN A 32 2.68 -1.38 8.64
C ASN A 32 1.87 -2.49 7.97
N HIS A 33 0.74 -2.15 7.35
CA HIS A 33 -0.08 -3.10 6.60
C HIS A 33 0.70 -3.71 5.44
N LEU A 34 1.33 -2.88 4.60
CA LEU A 34 2.20 -3.32 3.52
C LEU A 34 3.34 -4.22 4.06
N LYS A 35 3.97 -3.87 5.18
CA LYS A 35 5.02 -4.71 5.80
C LYS A 35 4.54 -6.11 6.18
N ARG A 36 3.32 -6.21 6.71
CA ARG A 36 2.78 -7.45 7.28
C ARG A 36 2.13 -8.36 6.24
N TYR A 37 1.43 -7.77 5.27
CA TYR A 37 0.66 -8.52 4.27
C TYR A 37 1.40 -8.68 2.94
N TRP A 38 2.33 -7.78 2.59
CA TRP A 38 3.11 -7.97 1.37
C TRP A 38 4.34 -8.84 1.62
N GLU A 39 4.58 -9.75 0.68
CA GLU A 39 5.79 -10.55 0.64
C GLU A 39 7.06 -9.67 0.47
N PRO A 40 8.22 -10.15 0.94
CA PRO A 40 9.49 -9.41 0.86
C PRO A 40 9.83 -8.96 -0.57
N ARG A 41 9.52 -9.81 -1.56
CA ARG A 41 9.74 -9.52 -2.99
C ARG A 41 8.88 -8.36 -3.50
N MET A 42 7.62 -8.27 -3.08
CA MET A 42 6.73 -7.18 -3.46
C MET A 42 7.17 -5.86 -2.84
N ARG A 43 7.58 -5.88 -1.56
CA ARG A 43 8.17 -4.71 -0.90
C ARG A 43 9.42 -4.22 -1.60
N ALA A 44 10.35 -5.13 -1.91
CA ALA A 44 11.58 -4.79 -2.63
C ALA A 44 11.29 -4.16 -3.99
N GLN A 45 10.30 -4.67 -4.75
CA GLN A 45 9.88 -4.06 -6.00
C GLN A 45 9.28 -2.66 -5.81
N MET A 46 8.47 -2.46 -4.77
CA MET A 46 7.90 -1.16 -4.43
C MET A 46 8.97 -0.13 -4.06
N LEU A 47 9.93 -0.56 -3.25
CA LEU A 47 11.08 0.25 -2.84
C LEU A 47 11.93 0.64 -4.05
N ALA A 48 12.27 -0.32 -4.91
CA ALA A 48 13.03 -0.05 -6.13
C ALA A 48 12.29 0.93 -7.06
N TYR A 49 10.97 0.77 -7.21
CA TYR A 49 10.15 1.70 -7.99
C TYR A 49 10.11 3.10 -7.35
N TYR A 50 9.98 3.17 -6.02
CA TYR A 50 10.02 4.41 -5.27
C TYR A 50 11.37 5.12 -5.42
N GLU A 51 12.49 4.40 -5.40
CA GLU A 51 13.81 5.01 -5.64
C GLU A 51 13.98 5.51 -7.07
N GLN A 52 13.47 4.77 -8.07
CA GLN A 52 13.63 5.13 -9.49
C GLN A 52 12.67 6.24 -9.94
N ARG A 53 11.44 6.27 -9.41
CA ARG A 53 10.34 7.11 -9.92
C ARG A 53 9.71 7.98 -8.83
N GLN A 54 10.25 7.97 -7.61
CA GLN A 54 9.71 8.66 -6.43
C GLN A 54 8.23 8.34 -6.15
N GLY A 55 7.77 7.16 -6.54
CA GLY A 55 6.39 6.76 -6.36
C GLY A 55 5.43 7.44 -7.34
N ALA A 56 5.84 7.68 -8.59
CA ALA A 56 4.95 8.17 -9.64
C ALA A 56 3.66 7.30 -9.70
N GLY A 57 2.49 7.95 -9.64
CA GLY A 57 1.20 7.27 -9.61
C GLY A 57 0.77 6.76 -8.22
N LEU A 58 1.59 6.90 -7.17
CA LEU A 58 1.15 6.70 -5.79
C LEU A 58 0.45 7.96 -5.26
N SER A 59 -0.62 7.76 -4.51
CA SER A 59 -1.25 8.83 -3.72
C SER A 59 -0.27 9.35 -2.67
N ASP A 60 -0.41 10.61 -2.24
CA ASP A 60 0.46 11.22 -1.21
C ASP A 60 0.59 10.36 0.05
N LEU A 61 -0.51 9.73 0.46
CA LEU A 61 -0.54 8.84 1.62
C LEU A 61 0.26 7.54 1.40
N ALA A 62 0.06 6.87 0.25
CA ALA A 62 0.77 5.66 -0.11
C ALA A 62 2.27 5.92 -0.32
N ARG A 63 2.60 7.06 -0.93
CA ARG A 63 3.98 7.53 -1.10
C ARG A 63 4.65 7.76 0.25
N SER A 64 3.96 8.42 1.18
CA SER A 64 4.44 8.65 2.55
C SER A 64 4.62 7.33 3.29
N ALA A 65 3.70 6.38 3.13
CA ALA A 65 3.82 5.05 3.70
C ALA A 65 5.03 4.26 3.17
N VAL A 66 5.30 4.32 1.86
CA VAL A 66 6.48 3.69 1.26
C VAL A 66 7.77 4.37 1.72
N ALA A 67 7.76 5.70 1.88
CA ALA A 67 8.89 6.43 2.46
C ALA A 67 9.16 6.00 3.91
N LEU A 68 8.10 5.82 4.72
CA LEU A 68 8.20 5.31 6.09
C LEU A 68 8.70 3.86 6.13
N LEU A 69 8.30 3.02 5.17
CA LEU A 69 8.82 1.66 5.01
C LEU A 69 10.32 1.65 4.68
N ALA A 70 10.76 2.54 3.80
CA ALA A 70 12.17 2.72 3.46
C ALA A 70 12.99 3.19 4.67
N ALA A 71 12.44 4.11 5.46
CA ALA A 71 13.08 4.63 6.68
C ALA A 71 13.02 3.64 7.87
N GLY A 72 11.99 2.81 7.95
CA GLY A 72 11.62 1.96 9.09
C GLY A 72 11.93 0.47 8.95
N ALA A 73 12.85 0.08 8.07
CA ALA A 73 13.27 -1.32 7.89
C ALA A 73 13.98 -1.94 9.12
N SER A 74 14.09 -1.23 10.24
CA SER A 74 14.57 -1.77 11.53
C SER A 74 13.56 -1.48 12.65
N GLY A 75 12.77 -2.49 13.07
CA GLY A 75 11.91 -2.42 14.28
C GLY A 75 10.52 -3.08 14.15
N PRO A 76 10.07 -3.90 15.13
CA PRO A 76 8.80 -4.64 15.06
C PRO A 76 7.60 -3.77 15.44
N ALA A 77 6.51 -3.95 14.69
CA ALA A 77 5.25 -3.23 14.84
C ALA A 77 4.37 -3.89 15.91
N ALA A 78 3.97 -3.12 16.93
CA ALA A 78 2.99 -3.54 17.92
C ALA A 78 1.56 -3.26 17.41
N GLY A 79 0.81 -4.34 17.24
CA GLY A 79 -0.61 -4.48 17.58
C GLY A 79 -1.64 -3.49 17.01
N ALA A 80 -2.37 -3.93 15.99
CA ALA A 80 -3.83 -3.77 15.93
C ALA A 80 -4.41 -4.76 14.90
N PRO A 81 -5.48 -5.52 15.22
CA PRO A 81 -6.24 -6.24 14.21
C PRO A 81 -7.13 -5.24 13.45
N LEU A 82 -7.07 -5.25 12.12
CA LEU A 82 -8.08 -4.60 11.28
C LEU A 82 -8.96 -5.68 10.64
N PRO A 83 -10.26 -5.42 10.48
CA PRO A 83 -11.16 -6.32 9.78
C PRO A 83 -10.73 -6.44 8.31
N ALA A 84 -10.83 -7.65 7.77
CA ALA A 84 -10.66 -7.90 6.34
C ALA A 84 -11.64 -7.02 5.55
N GLY A 85 -11.14 -6.01 4.85
CA GLY A 85 -11.92 -5.26 3.87
C GLY A 85 -12.31 -6.15 2.69
N PRO A 86 -13.45 -5.91 2.03
CA PRO A 86 -14.07 -6.86 1.14
C PRO A 86 -13.43 -6.87 -0.25
N GLY A 87 -13.37 -8.06 -0.85
CA GLY A 87 -13.52 -8.24 -2.30
C GLY A 87 -12.24 -8.21 -3.14
N SER A 88 -11.76 -9.42 -3.48
CA SER A 88 -11.35 -9.68 -4.87
C SER A 88 -12.53 -9.39 -5.80
N GLY A 89 -12.74 -8.13 -6.14
CA GLY A 89 -13.54 -7.71 -7.28
C GLY A 89 -12.70 -7.86 -8.53
N ALA A 90 -12.71 -9.06 -9.12
CA ALA A 90 -12.33 -9.22 -10.51
C ALA A 90 -13.16 -8.25 -11.38
N PRO A 91 -12.59 -7.61 -12.41
CA PRO A 91 -13.38 -6.78 -13.30
C PRO A 91 -14.42 -7.64 -14.01
N PRO A 92 -15.68 -7.20 -14.17
CA PRO A 92 -16.55 -7.80 -15.15
C PRO A 92 -15.97 -7.44 -16.52
N GLN A 93 -15.37 -8.41 -17.21
CA GLN A 93 -15.21 -8.29 -18.65
C GLN A 93 -16.61 -8.28 -19.24
N GLY A 94 -17.05 -7.10 -19.68
CA GLY A 94 -18.28 -6.96 -20.43
C GLY A 94 -18.24 -7.83 -21.67
N THR A 95 -19.29 -8.62 -21.89
CA THR A 95 -19.69 -9.02 -23.22
C THR A 95 -21.08 -8.47 -23.48
N LYS A 96 -21.06 -7.46 -24.33
CA LYS A 96 -22.16 -6.86 -25.10
C LYS A 96 -22.87 -7.94 -25.93
N ALA A 97 -24.18 -8.12 -25.74
CA ALA A 97 -25.20 -8.38 -26.77
C ALA A 97 -26.57 -8.53 -26.10
#